data_AF-A0A6A5AL99-F1
#
_entry.id   AF-A0A6A5AL99-F1
#
_cell.length_a   1.000
_cell.length_b   1.000
_cell.length_c   1.000
_cell.angle_alpha   90.00
_cell.angle_beta   90.00
_cell.angle_gamma   90.00
#
_symmetry.space_group_name_H-M   'P 1'
#
loop_
_entity.id
_entity.type
_entity.pdbx_description
1 polymer ?
#
loop_
_entity_poly.entity_id
_entity_poly.type
_entity_poly.pdbx_seq_one_letter_code
_entity_poly.pdbx_strand_id
1 'polypeptide(L)'
;MRKMAEYAMHQAQARAGLTDLQLVPMESPSTENSDGNDQAVAESMFHLSLSRTFVLTRAQIDPFVAALRLALRYRKRLRVSVQGLRVLINDERTRLFATVPVVSGAADVCHVIRCVDKCLAQFHREVYYAVRVRI
;
A
#
# COMPACT_ATOMS: atom_id res chain seq x y z
N MET A 1 0.07 -18.22 -8.60
CA MET A 1 1.13 -17.20 -8.46
C MET A 1 2.07 -17.12 -9.67
N ARG A 2 2.78 -18.18 -10.06
CA ARG A 2 3.76 -18.16 -11.17
C ARG A 2 3.25 -17.55 -12.49
N LYS A 3 2.09 -17.97 -13.00
CA LYS A 3 1.48 -17.39 -14.22
C LYS A 3 1.16 -15.89 -14.11
N MET A 4 0.82 -15.40 -12.92
CA MET A 4 0.58 -13.96 -12.71
C MET A 4 1.88 -13.18 -12.73
N ALA A 5 2.96 -13.74 -12.16
CA ALA A 5 4.28 -13.12 -12.22
C ALA A 5 4.80 -13.05 -13.66
N GLU A 6 4.69 -14.14 -14.43
CA GLU A 6 5.08 -14.18 -15.85
C GLU A 6 4.28 -13.17 -16.69
N TYR A 7 2.96 -13.12 -16.52
CA TYR A 7 2.12 -12.14 -17.22
C TYR A 7 2.43 -10.69 -16.78
N ALA A 8 2.71 -10.46 -15.50
CA ALA A 8 3.13 -9.16 -14.99
C ALA A 8 4.47 -8.71 -15.59
N MET A 9 5.46 -9.60 -15.69
CA MET A 9 6.75 -9.32 -16.33
C MET A 9 6.56 -8.89 -17.77
N HIS A 10 5.78 -9.66 -18.55
CA HIS A 10 5.52 -9.33 -19.94
C HIS A 10 4.83 -7.96 -20.09
N GLN A 11 3.83 -7.66 -19.24
CA GLN A 11 3.14 -6.38 -19.23
C GLN A 11 4.05 -5.22 -18.79
N ALA A 12 4.96 -5.47 -17.85
CA ALA A 12 5.93 -4.50 -17.36
C ALA A 12 6.97 -4.13 -18.43
N GLN A 13 7.56 -5.14 -19.11
CA GLN A 13 8.52 -4.95 -20.19
C GLN A 13 7.92 -4.16 -21.35
N ALA A 14 6.69 -4.50 -21.76
CA ALA A 14 5.99 -3.82 -22.84
C ALA A 14 5.64 -2.35 -22.53
N ARG A 15 5.33 -2.02 -21.28
CA ARG A 15 4.90 -0.66 -20.87
C ARG A 15 6.05 0.27 -20.52
N ALA A 16 7.11 -0.26 -19.91
CA ALA A 16 8.19 0.56 -19.38
C ALA A 16 9.34 0.75 -20.37
N GLY A 17 9.39 -0.02 -21.47
CA GLY A 17 10.55 -0.05 -22.36
C GLY A 17 11.83 -0.56 -21.67
N LEU A 18 11.67 -1.25 -20.53
CA LEU A 18 12.75 -1.78 -19.71
C LEU A 18 12.95 -3.26 -20.07
N THR A 19 14.16 -3.60 -20.53
CA THR A 19 14.51 -4.96 -20.97
C THR A 19 15.15 -5.81 -19.88
N ASP A 20 15.58 -5.21 -18.77
CA ASP A 20 16.31 -5.90 -17.70
C ASP A 20 15.54 -5.82 -16.37
N LEU A 21 14.43 -6.55 -16.28
CA LEU A 21 13.60 -6.63 -15.08
C LEU A 21 13.88 -7.93 -14.33
N GLN A 22 14.32 -7.81 -13.08
CA GLN A 22 14.47 -8.94 -12.17
C GLN A 22 13.23 -9.07 -11.27
N LEU A 23 12.68 -10.30 -11.19
CA LEU A 23 11.67 -10.61 -10.18
C LEU A 23 12.33 -10.73 -8.82
N VAL A 24 11.84 -9.94 -7.87
CA VAL A 24 12.25 -10.00 -6.47
C VAL A 24 11.04 -10.46 -5.64
N PRO A 25 11.15 -11.51 -4.83
CA PRO A 25 10.10 -11.88 -3.88
C PRO A 25 9.80 -10.70 -2.95
N MET A 26 8.52 -10.45 -2.64
CA MET A 26 8.19 -9.51 -1.56
C MET A 26 8.54 -10.18 -0.23
N GLU A 27 9.59 -9.69 0.41
CA GLU A 27 9.95 -10.07 1.79
C GLU A 27 8.97 -9.42 2.77
N SER A 28 8.47 -10.18 3.74
CA SER A 28 7.57 -9.68 4.77
C SER A 28 8.33 -8.74 5.73
N PRO A 29 7.81 -7.54 6.09
CA PRO A 29 8.50 -6.55 6.93
C PRO A 29 8.77 -6.97 8.40
N SER A 30 8.48 -8.21 8.78
CA SER A 30 8.51 -8.68 10.16
C SER A 30 8.97 -10.13 10.25
N THR A 31 10.28 -10.36 10.17
CA THR A 31 10.88 -11.68 10.46
C THR A 31 12.13 -11.62 11.33
N GLU A 32 12.37 -10.54 12.07
CA GLU A 32 13.50 -10.52 13.02
C GLU A 32 13.11 -10.93 14.45
N ASN A 33 11.84 -10.91 14.86
CA ASN A 33 11.43 -11.25 16.24
C ASN A 33 9.99 -11.80 16.37
N SER A 34 9.68 -12.99 15.86
CA SER A 34 8.40 -13.63 16.21
C SER A 34 8.56 -15.12 16.43
N ASP A 35 8.30 -15.51 17.67
CA ASP A 35 8.13 -16.89 18.11
C ASP A 35 7.10 -17.61 17.21
N GLY A 36 7.59 -18.47 16.32
CA GLY A 36 6.97 -19.72 15.88
C GLY A 36 5.52 -19.73 15.37
N ASN A 37 4.89 -18.59 15.04
CA ASN A 37 3.51 -18.57 14.56
C ASN A 37 3.44 -18.30 13.04
N ASP A 38 3.59 -19.35 12.24
CA ASP A 38 3.60 -19.33 10.76
C ASP A 38 2.33 -18.71 10.13
N GLN A 39 1.21 -18.67 10.85
CA GLN A 39 -0.05 -18.10 10.37
C GLN A 39 -0.02 -16.56 10.27
N ALA A 40 0.72 -15.87 11.15
CA ALA A 40 0.84 -14.41 11.14
C ALA A 40 1.76 -13.89 10.03
N VAL A 41 2.68 -14.74 9.56
CA VAL A 41 3.67 -14.39 8.52
C VAL A 41 2.98 -14.17 7.16
N ALA A 42 1.97 -14.99 6.83
CA ALA A 42 1.23 -14.88 5.57
C ALA A 42 0.27 -13.68 5.52
N GLU A 43 -0.32 -13.29 6.65
CA GLU A 43 -1.25 -12.15 6.73
C GLU A 43 -0.56 -10.78 6.55
N SER A 44 0.76 -10.72 6.72
CA SER A 44 1.56 -9.49 6.58
C SER A 44 2.01 -9.17 5.14
N MET A 45 1.85 -10.09 4.20
CA MET A 45 2.51 -10.01 2.88
C MET A 45 1.80 -9.08 1.88
N PHE A 46 0.49 -8.84 2.05
CA PHE A 46 -0.30 -7.99 1.15
C PHE A 46 -1.01 -6.89 1.92
N HIS A 47 -0.97 -5.68 1.38
CA HIS A 47 -1.61 -4.53 2.00
C HIS A 47 -2.21 -3.59 0.94
N LEU A 48 -3.12 -2.74 1.40
CA LEU A 48 -3.58 -1.56 0.67
C LEU A 48 -2.94 -0.34 1.34
N SER A 49 -2.09 0.38 0.61
CA SER A 49 -1.50 1.62 1.13
C SER A 49 -2.59 2.67 1.34
N LEU A 50 -2.61 3.28 2.52
CA LEU A 50 -3.57 4.32 2.92
C LEU A 50 -2.92 5.72 3.02
N SER A 51 -1.62 5.79 2.76
CA SER A 51 -0.78 6.99 2.73
C SER A 51 0.41 6.73 1.80
N ARG A 52 1.09 7.80 1.38
CA ARG A 52 2.46 7.68 0.84
C ARG A 52 3.42 7.42 2.01
N THR A 53 4.68 7.12 1.70
CA THR A 53 5.73 7.12 2.71
C THR A 53 5.95 8.54 3.22
N PHE A 54 6.00 8.73 4.53
CA PHE A 54 6.29 10.00 5.17
C PHE A 54 7.23 9.78 6.36
N VAL A 55 7.88 10.87 6.79
CA VAL A 55 8.86 10.83 7.89
C VAL A 55 8.26 11.43 9.15
N LEU A 56 8.52 10.80 10.29
CA LEU A 56 8.25 11.34 11.61
C LEU A 56 9.54 11.40 12.41
N THR A 57 9.66 12.38 13.30
CA THR A 57 10.70 12.32 14.33
C THR A 57 10.33 11.25 15.37
N ARG A 58 11.30 10.71 16.11
CA ARG A 58 11.03 9.70 17.15
C ARG A 58 9.97 10.14 18.16
N ALA A 59 10.00 11.41 18.55
CA ALA A 59 9.04 11.98 19.50
C ALA A 59 7.62 12.12 18.91
N GLN A 60 7.48 12.18 17.59
CA GLN A 60 6.18 12.26 16.90
C GLN A 60 5.51 10.89 16.73
N ILE A 61 6.26 9.78 16.81
CA ILE A 61 5.73 8.44 16.51
C ILE A 61 4.55 8.09 17.42
N ASP A 62 4.74 8.11 18.75
CA ASP A 62 3.71 7.68 19.69
C ASP A 62 2.47 8.61 19.66
N PRO A 63 2.62 9.96 19.62
CA PRO A 63 1.49 10.86 19.41
C PRO A 63 0.75 10.61 18.09
N PHE A 64 1.47 10.35 17.00
CA PHE A 64 0.86 10.07 15.70
C PHE A 64 0.05 8.78 15.74
N VAL A 65 0.59 7.71 16.31
CA VAL A 65 -0.11 6.43 16.45
C VAL A 65 -1.38 6.59 17.30
N ALA A 66 -1.32 7.37 18.39
CA ALA A 66 -2.49 7.65 19.21
C ALA A 66 -3.58 8.43 18.45
N ALA A 67 -3.19 9.49 17.73
CA ALA A 67 -4.10 10.28 16.89
C ALA A 67 -4.74 9.42 15.78
N LEU A 68 -3.94 8.57 15.13
CA LEU A 68 -4.41 7.65 14.09
C LEU A 68 -5.42 6.63 14.64
N ARG A 69 -5.12 6.02 15.80
CA ARG A 69 -6.05 5.10 16.49
C ARG A 69 -7.38 5.79 16.80
N LEU A 70 -7.33 7.03 17.29
CA LEU A 70 -8.54 7.81 17.58
C LEU A 70 -9.33 8.10 16.31
N ALA A 71 -8.67 8.52 15.23
CA ALA A 71 -9.30 8.81 13.94
C ALA A 71 -9.99 7.57 13.34
N LEU A 72 -9.48 6.38 13.62
CA LEU A 72 -10.00 5.11 13.09
C LEU A 72 -10.92 4.34 14.07
N ARG A 73 -11.02 4.77 15.34
CA ARG A 73 -11.70 4.04 16.43
C ARG A 73 -13.11 3.56 16.09
N TYR A 74 -13.89 4.37 15.39
CA TYR A 74 -15.30 4.08 15.07
C TYR A 74 -15.49 3.58 13.64
N ARG A 75 -14.42 3.14 12.96
CA ARG A 75 -14.53 2.56 11.61
C ARG A 75 -14.86 1.08 11.73
N LYS A 76 -15.87 0.66 10.98
CA LYS A 76 -16.27 -0.75 10.90
C LYS A 76 -15.27 -1.49 10.02
N ARG A 77 -15.20 -2.81 10.19
CA ARG A 77 -14.46 -3.69 9.27
C ARG A 77 -15.00 -3.51 7.85
N LEU A 78 -14.09 -3.24 6.93
CA LEU A 78 -14.40 -3.06 5.51
C LEU A 78 -14.44 -4.40 4.78
N ARG A 79 -15.24 -4.48 3.73
CA ARG A 79 -15.21 -5.58 2.77
C ARG A 79 -14.91 -5.01 1.39
N VAL A 80 -13.81 -5.47 0.80
CA VAL A 80 -13.39 -5.09 -0.54
C VAL A 80 -13.35 -6.31 -1.44
N SER A 81 -13.53 -6.10 -2.73
CA SER A 81 -13.26 -7.11 -3.75
C SER A 81 -12.17 -6.61 -4.66
N VAL A 82 -11.23 -7.49 -5.01
CA VAL A 82 -10.10 -7.20 -5.87
C VAL A 82 -10.16 -8.10 -7.10
N GLN A 83 -9.87 -7.56 -8.28
CA GLN A 83 -9.90 -8.35 -9.52
C GLN A 83 -8.97 -7.76 -10.58
N GLY A 84 -8.37 -8.64 -11.39
CA GLY A 84 -7.51 -8.27 -12.51
C GLY A 84 -6.03 -8.21 -12.15
N LEU A 85 -5.22 -7.70 -13.07
CA LEU A 85 -3.81 -7.43 -12.84
C LEU A 85 -3.48 -6.02 -13.31
N ARG A 86 -2.73 -5.28 -12.49
CA ARG A 86 -2.19 -3.98 -12.83
C ARG A 86 -0.73 -3.91 -12.40
N VAL A 87 0.13 -3.47 -13.31
CA VAL A 87 1.52 -3.12 -12.99
C VAL A 87 1.55 -1.65 -12.55
N LEU A 88 2.06 -1.40 -11.35
CA LEU A 88 2.35 -0.06 -10.84
C LEU A 88 3.86 0.17 -10.83
N ILE A 89 4.27 1.44 -10.85
CA ILE A 89 5.67 1.87 -10.72
C ILE A 89 5.78 2.79 -9.51
N ASN A 90 6.86 2.71 -8.74
CA ASN A 90 7.12 3.69 -7.68
C ASN A 90 7.49 5.06 -8.26
N ASP A 91 7.46 6.06 -7.40
CA ASP A 91 7.76 7.46 -7.77
C ASP A 91 9.18 7.62 -8.34
N GLU A 92 10.16 6.91 -7.79
CA GLU A 92 11.55 6.94 -8.25
C GLU A 92 11.80 6.12 -9.53
N ARG A 93 10.79 5.38 -10.01
CA ARG A 93 10.87 4.50 -11.19
C ARG A 93 11.95 3.42 -11.14
N THR A 94 12.26 2.96 -9.94
CA THR A 94 13.25 1.90 -9.68
C THR A 94 12.61 0.55 -9.41
N ARG A 95 11.30 0.47 -9.19
CA ARG A 95 10.56 -0.74 -8.84
C ARG A 95 9.21 -0.80 -9.54
N LEU A 96 8.86 -2.01 -9.98
CA LEU A 96 7.54 -2.33 -10.55
C LEU A 96 6.81 -3.31 -9.64
N PHE A 97 5.52 -3.09 -9.46
CA PHE A 97 4.66 -3.88 -8.58
C PHE A 97 3.55 -4.53 -9.38
N ALA A 98 3.47 -5.86 -9.34
CA ALA A 98 2.32 -6.60 -9.82
C ALA A 98 1.20 -6.55 -8.76
N THR A 99 0.09 -5.88 -9.08
CA THR A 99 -1.00 -5.61 -8.12
C THR A 99 -2.35 -6.09 -8.64
N VAL A 100 -3.29 -6.30 -7.73
CA VAL A 100 -4.70 -6.59 -8.04
C VAL A 100 -5.53 -5.39 -7.56
N PRO A 101 -6.16 -4.62 -8.45
CA PRO A 101 -6.90 -3.43 -8.06
C PRO A 101 -8.21 -3.76 -7.34
N VAL A 102 -8.62 -2.86 -6.45
CA VAL A 102 -9.94 -2.89 -5.81
C VAL A 102 -11.01 -2.55 -6.85
N VAL A 103 -12.02 -3.40 -6.98
CA VAL A 103 -13.17 -3.23 -7.89
C VAL A 103 -14.47 -2.95 -7.15
N SER A 104 -14.57 -3.31 -5.87
CA SER A 104 -15.71 -2.99 -5.00
C SER A 104 -15.23 -2.63 -3.59
N GLY A 105 -15.94 -1.70 -2.93
CA GLY A 105 -15.55 -1.15 -1.62
C GLY A 105 -14.57 0.03 -1.68
N ALA A 106 -14.28 0.55 -2.88
CA ALA A 106 -13.33 1.67 -3.05
C ALA A 106 -13.77 2.95 -2.30
N ALA A 107 -15.07 3.26 -2.26
CA ALA A 107 -15.59 4.42 -1.53
C ALA A 107 -15.29 4.35 -0.03
N ASP A 108 -15.39 3.15 0.56
CA ASP A 108 -15.09 2.93 1.97
C ASP A 108 -13.59 3.04 2.26
N VAL A 109 -12.75 2.48 1.38
CA VAL A 109 -11.29 2.65 1.45
C VAL A 109 -10.92 4.13 1.35
N CYS A 110 -11.52 4.87 0.42
CA CYS A 110 -11.33 6.33 0.29
C CYS A 110 -11.82 7.10 1.52
N HIS A 111 -12.81 6.58 2.26
CA HIS A 111 -13.21 7.17 3.53
C HIS A 111 -12.15 6.98 4.61
N VAL A 112 -11.55 5.79 4.70
CA VAL A 112 -10.43 5.53 5.60
C VAL A 112 -9.22 6.41 5.23
N ILE A 113 -8.87 6.50 3.95
CA ILE A 113 -7.80 7.39 3.47
C ILE A 113 -8.04 8.83 3.95
N ARG A 114 -9.26 9.36 3.83
CA ARG A 114 -9.58 10.72 4.32
C ARG A 114 -9.43 10.87 5.83
N CYS A 115 -9.68 9.83 6.61
CA CYS A 115 -9.39 9.83 8.05
C CYS A 115 -7.88 9.87 8.31
N VAL A 116 -7.09 9.09 7.56
CA VAL A 116 -5.63 9.10 7.63
C VAL A 116 -5.06 10.46 7.19
N ASP A 117 -5.56 11.04 6.10
CA ASP A 117 -5.15 12.35 5.60
C ASP A 117 -5.35 13.47 6.63
N LYS A 118 -6.47 13.44 7.36
CA LYS A 118 -6.71 14.38 8.47
C LYS A 118 -5.67 14.23 9.57
N CYS A 119 -5.28 13.00 9.89
CA CYS A 119 -4.22 12.72 10.86
C CYS A 119 -2.85 13.19 10.33
N LEU A 120 -2.53 12.95 9.06
CA LEU A 120 -1.30 13.43 8.43
C LEU A 120 -1.19 14.96 8.45
N ALA A 121 -2.29 15.65 8.15
CA ALA A 121 -2.35 17.10 8.16
C ALA A 121 -2.07 17.70 9.56
N GLN A 122 -2.53 17.05 10.64
CA GLN A 122 -2.24 17.46 12.02
C GLN A 122 -0.74 17.41 12.36
N PHE A 123 0.02 16.57 11.66
CA PHE A 123 1.46 16.40 11.83
C PHE A 123 2.25 17.10 10.72
N HIS A 124 1.62 17.97 9.93
CA HIS A 124 2.21 18.68 8.80
C HIS A 124 2.87 17.72 7.79
N ARG A 125 2.18 16.62 7.46
CA ARG A 125 2.58 15.65 6.43
C ARG A 125 1.65 15.73 5.23
N GLU A 126 2.18 15.35 4.07
CA GLU A 126 1.41 15.31 2.82
C GLU A 126 0.26 14.31 2.91
N VAL A 127 -0.89 14.68 2.32
CA VAL A 127 -2.02 13.78 2.12
C VAL A 127 -1.76 12.79 0.99
N TYR A 128 -2.51 11.69 0.93
CA TYR A 128 -2.16 10.51 0.13
C TYR A 128 -1.91 10.78 -1.36
N TYR A 129 -2.96 10.88 -2.18
CA TYR A 129 -2.86 11.27 -3.58
C TYR A 129 -4.00 12.25 -3.87
N ALA A 130 -3.65 13.47 -4.29
CA ALA A 130 -4.64 14.39 -4.83
C ALA A 130 -5.13 13.85 -6.19
N VAL A 131 -6.45 13.79 -6.40
CA VAL A 131 -7.00 13.53 -7.74
C VAL A 131 -6.54 14.68 -8.64
N ARG A 132 -5.53 14.44 -9.48
CA ARG A 132 -5.25 15.32 -10.61
C ARG A 132 -6.33 15.08 -11.65
N VAL A 133 -7.41 15.85 -11.59
CA VAL A 133 -8.29 16.04 -12.74
C VAL A 133 -7.43 16.74 -13.79
N ARG A 134 -7.01 16.00 -14.83
CA ARG A 134 -6.53 16.65 -16.05
C ARG A 134 -7.78 17.26 -16.70
N ILE A 135 -7.88 18.58 -16.67
CA ILE A 135 -8.78 19.35 -17.52
C ILE A 135 -8.21 19.32 -18.93
#